data_AF-A0A9E1YUC7-F1
#
_entry.id   AF-A0A9E1YUC7-F1
#
_cell.length_a   1.000
_cell.length_b   1.000
_cell.length_c   1.000
_cell.angle_alpha   90.00
_cell.angle_beta   90.00
_cell.angle_gamma   90.00
#
_symmetry.space_group_name_H-M   'P 1'
#
loop_
_entity.id
_entity.type
_entity.pdbx_description
1 polymer ?
#
loop_
_entity_poly.entity_id
_entity_poly.type
_entity_poly.pdbx_seq_one_letter_code
_entity_poly.pdbx_strand_id
1 'polypeptide(L)'
;FFPSLMAKLSSRQIPLNALLLNFVIGSVMFLVLPFGEIVALNGAALVFSLTVGPVTLLALRRQSSEAFDSFRLPAAVPLCVLAFAVSTLIVYWSGWDTVWRLGVAIAVGAVLLFARQFRSDSVPLHIRPSLWLVPYIAGLLLLSAFGSFGGTGLIPFGLDMVLGTALSVFCLYLAIVLRLPDESAAAHRADIDGSDLGVKA
;
A
#
# COMPACT_ATOMS: atom_id res chain seq x y z
N PHE A 1 -14.41 5.33 -7.15
CA PHE A 1 -13.85 4.33 -6.23
C PHE A 1 -14.79 3.99 -5.05
N PHE A 2 -15.49 4.94 -4.42
CA PHE A 2 -16.40 4.70 -3.28
C PHE A 2 -17.87 4.45 -3.69
N PRO A 3 -18.68 3.70 -2.91
CA PRO A 3 -20.11 3.57 -3.15
C PRO A 3 -20.79 4.94 -3.10
N SER A 4 -21.78 5.17 -3.97
CA SER A 4 -22.46 6.48 -4.12
C SER A 4 -23.02 7.01 -2.79
N LEU A 5 -23.35 6.11 -1.86
CA LEU A 5 -23.76 6.44 -0.50
C LEU A 5 -22.68 7.22 0.29
N MET A 6 -21.40 6.88 0.15
CA MET A 6 -20.30 7.57 0.86
C MET A 6 -19.86 8.86 0.16
N ALA A 7 -20.11 8.98 -1.14
CA ALA A 7 -19.85 10.19 -1.91
C ALA A 7 -20.97 11.25 -1.76
N LYS A 8 -22.08 10.93 -1.08
CA LYS A 8 -23.14 11.91 -0.81
C LYS A 8 -22.64 12.98 0.15
N LEU A 9 -22.57 14.21 -0.38
CA LEU A 9 -22.26 15.40 0.38
C LEU A 9 -23.53 15.98 1.00
N SER A 10 -23.43 16.40 2.26
CA SER A 10 -24.49 17.21 2.91
C SER A 10 -24.52 18.63 2.35
N SER A 11 -25.52 19.44 2.75
CA SER A 11 -25.64 20.83 2.29
C SER A 11 -24.43 21.72 2.64
N ARG A 12 -23.56 21.26 3.54
CA ARG A 12 -22.30 21.94 3.94
C ARG A 12 -21.05 21.36 3.26
N GLN A 13 -21.24 20.53 2.24
CA GLN A 13 -20.17 19.79 1.54
C GLN A 13 -19.35 18.83 2.43
N ILE A 14 -19.93 18.40 3.56
CA ILE A 14 -19.32 17.40 4.44
C ILE A 14 -19.84 16.01 4.06
N PRO A 15 -18.97 15.01 3.85
CA PRO A 15 -19.38 13.62 3.59
C PRO A 15 -19.82 12.93 4.89
N LEU A 16 -21.03 13.25 5.37
CA LEU A 16 -21.56 12.78 6.67
C LEU A 16 -21.57 11.26 6.80
N ASN A 17 -21.89 10.53 5.72
CA ASN A 17 -21.96 9.08 5.74
C ASN A 17 -20.58 8.44 5.96
N ALA A 18 -19.53 9.01 5.36
CA ALA A 18 -18.16 8.55 5.57
C ALA A 18 -17.69 8.87 7.00
N LEU A 19 -18.03 10.06 7.51
CA LEU A 19 -17.71 10.48 8.87
C LEU A 19 -18.39 9.56 9.90
N LEU A 20 -19.69 9.29 9.74
CA LEU A 20 -20.44 8.43 10.64
C LEU A 20 -19.90 7.00 10.63
N LEU A 21 -19.57 6.47 9.45
CA LEU A 21 -18.96 5.15 9.36
C LEU A 21 -17.61 5.10 10.09
N ASN A 22 -16.74 6.10 9.88
CA ASN A 22 -15.46 6.16 10.56
C ASN A 22 -15.62 6.27 12.09
N PHE A 23 -16.61 7.04 12.54
CA PHE A 23 -16.97 7.14 13.96
C PHE A 23 -17.39 5.79 14.53
N VAL A 24 -18.32 5.09 13.87
CA VAL A 24 -18.79 3.77 14.33
C VAL A 24 -17.65 2.75 14.36
N ILE A 25 -16.86 2.64 13.30
CA ILE A 25 -15.72 1.72 13.26
C ILE A 25 -14.71 2.07 14.34
N GLY A 26 -14.35 3.34 14.48
CA GLY A 26 -13.41 3.82 15.49
C GLY A 26 -13.91 3.51 16.91
N SER A 27 -15.17 3.80 17.22
CA SER A 27 -15.78 3.50 18.52
C SER A 27 -15.80 2.00 18.82
N VAL A 28 -16.13 1.16 17.83
CA VAL A 28 -16.10 -0.30 18.00
C VAL A 28 -14.66 -0.80 18.26
N MET A 29 -13.67 -0.28 17.53
CA MET A 29 -12.27 -0.65 17.76
C MET A 29 -11.79 -0.22 19.14
N PHE A 30 -12.16 0.98 19.60
CA PHE A 30 -11.86 1.44 20.97
C PHE A 30 -12.50 0.61 22.07
N LEU A 31 -13.67 0.00 21.80
CA LEU A 31 -14.34 -0.86 22.75
C LEU A 31 -13.73 -2.27 22.81
N VAL A 32 -13.27 -2.79 21.66
CA VAL A 32 -12.79 -4.16 21.51
C VAL A 32 -11.29 -4.30 21.79
N LEU A 33 -10.49 -3.27 21.48
CA LEU A 33 -9.03 -3.32 21.52
C LEU A 33 -8.43 -2.37 22.57
N PRO A 34 -7.33 -2.78 23.24
CA PRO A 34 -6.56 -1.88 24.08
C PRO A 34 -6.02 -0.68 23.30
N PHE A 35 -5.91 0.48 23.96
CA PHE A 35 -5.40 1.71 23.36
C PHE A 35 -4.04 1.52 22.66
N GLY A 36 -3.12 0.77 23.29
CA GLY A 36 -1.80 0.50 22.72
C GLY A 36 -1.85 -0.26 21.38
N GLU A 37 -2.75 -1.24 21.25
CA GLU A 37 -2.94 -1.99 19.99
C GLU A 37 -3.51 -1.10 18.89
N ILE A 38 -4.44 -0.20 19.24
CA ILE A 38 -5.03 0.75 18.27
C ILE A 38 -3.95 1.67 17.71
N VAL A 39 -3.10 2.22 18.58
CA VAL A 39 -1.99 3.09 18.17
C VAL A 39 -0.97 2.33 17.32
N ALA A 40 -0.61 1.11 17.72
CA ALA A 40 0.31 0.25 16.96
C ALA A 40 -0.24 -0.08 15.57
N LEU A 41 -1.52 -0.46 15.48
CA LEU A 41 -2.18 -0.76 14.22
C LEU A 41 -2.28 0.46 13.30
N ASN A 42 -2.66 1.62 13.84
CA ASN A 42 -2.72 2.86 13.07
C ASN A 42 -1.33 3.28 12.57
N GLY A 43 -0.30 3.19 13.43
CA GLY A 43 1.08 3.48 13.06
C GLY A 43 1.58 2.56 11.96
N ALA A 44 1.38 1.24 12.10
CA ALA A 44 1.74 0.26 11.10
C ALA A 44 1.00 0.49 9.78
N ALA A 45 -0.30 0.81 9.81
CA ALA A 45 -1.08 1.11 8.62
C ALA A 45 -0.57 2.36 7.88
N LEU A 46 -0.25 3.43 8.61
CA LEU A 46 0.32 4.65 8.05
C LEU A 46 1.68 4.36 7.39
N VAL A 47 2.58 3.68 8.10
CA VAL A 47 3.91 3.35 7.58
C VAL A 47 3.83 2.39 6.40
N PHE A 48 2.93 1.42 6.44
CA PHE A 48 2.64 0.56 5.31
C PHE A 48 2.17 1.38 4.09
N SER A 49 1.31 2.38 4.28
CA SER A 49 0.91 3.28 3.19
C SER A 49 2.10 4.03 2.58
N LEU A 50 3.14 4.33 3.36
CA LEU A 50 4.36 4.99 2.87
C LEU A 50 5.24 4.05 2.03
N THR A 51 5.11 2.72 2.15
CA THR A 51 5.86 1.75 1.34
C THR A 51 5.56 1.87 -0.16
N VAL A 52 4.38 2.39 -0.52
CA VAL A 52 3.97 2.59 -1.91
C VAL A 52 4.80 3.70 -2.58
N GLY A 53 5.26 4.71 -1.83
CA GLY A 53 6.01 5.86 -2.36
C GLY A 53 7.32 5.48 -3.07
N PRO A 54 8.22 4.70 -2.45
CA PRO A 54 9.42 4.19 -3.10
C PRO A 54 9.14 3.38 -4.38
N VAL A 55 8.10 2.56 -4.37
CA VAL A 55 7.71 1.72 -5.51
C VAL A 55 7.24 2.60 -6.68
N THR A 56 6.37 3.57 -6.40
CA THR A 56 5.83 4.46 -7.44
C THR A 56 6.90 5.37 -8.02
N LEU A 57 7.77 5.96 -7.18
CA LEU A 57 8.87 6.81 -7.65
C LEU A 57 9.80 6.05 -8.61
N LEU A 58 10.15 4.81 -8.26
CA LEU A 58 11.09 4.02 -9.05
C LEU A 58 10.46 3.46 -10.33
N ALA A 59 9.17 3.11 -10.30
CA ALA A 59 8.41 2.75 -11.50
C ALA A 59 8.25 3.93 -12.46
N LEU A 60 7.86 5.10 -11.94
CA LEU A 60 7.68 6.32 -12.73
C LEU A 60 9.00 6.80 -13.35
N ARG A 61 10.11 6.79 -12.59
CA ARG A 61 11.42 7.16 -13.14
C ARG A 61 11.84 6.31 -14.35
N ARG A 62 11.43 5.03 -14.40
CA ARG A 62 11.68 4.17 -15.55
C ARG A 62 10.72 4.42 -16.71
N GLN A 63 9.47 4.74 -16.41
CA GLN A 63 8.42 4.90 -17.43
C GLN A 63 8.37 6.30 -18.06
N SER A 64 8.84 7.35 -17.37
CA SER A 64 8.81 8.75 -17.84
C SER A 64 10.10 9.49 -17.54
N SER A 65 11.22 9.07 -18.14
CA SER A 65 12.51 9.74 -17.94
C SER A 65 12.44 11.25 -18.24
N GLU A 66 11.70 11.65 -19.27
CA GLU A 66 11.56 13.06 -19.71
C GLU A 66 10.87 13.96 -18.66
N ALA A 67 9.84 13.46 -17.98
CA ALA A 67 9.13 14.22 -16.94
C ALA A 67 9.99 14.44 -15.68
N PHE A 68 11.01 13.59 -15.46
CA PHE A 68 11.90 13.69 -14.30
C PHE A 68 13.19 14.47 -14.55
N ASP A 69 13.44 14.96 -15.77
CA ASP A 69 14.65 15.76 -16.06
C ASP A 69 14.72 17.07 -15.25
N SER A 70 13.56 17.63 -14.88
CA SER A 70 13.46 18.81 -14.00
C SER A 70 13.59 18.46 -12.50
N PHE A 71 13.28 17.21 -12.09
CA PHE A 71 13.31 16.76 -10.69
C PHE A 71 14.48 15.80 -10.41
N ARG A 72 15.60 16.37 -9.97
CA ARG A 72 16.83 15.63 -9.67
C ARG A 72 16.93 15.25 -8.21
N LEU A 73 16.40 14.08 -7.87
CA LEU A 73 16.70 13.42 -6.58
C LEU A 73 18.04 12.65 -6.71
N PRO A 74 19.12 13.09 -6.04
CA PRO A 74 20.37 12.35 -6.03
C PRO A 74 20.16 11.01 -5.29
N ALA A 75 20.79 9.94 -5.79
CA ALA A 75 20.73 8.62 -5.16
C ALA A 75 19.31 8.05 -4.92
N ALA A 76 18.38 8.30 -5.86
CA ALA A 76 16.99 7.88 -5.70
C ALA A 76 16.79 6.37 -5.46
N VAL A 77 17.58 5.51 -6.13
CA VAL A 77 17.48 4.06 -5.97
C VAL A 77 17.83 3.60 -4.55
N PRO A 78 19.03 3.89 -4.00
CA PRO A 78 19.34 3.48 -2.62
C PRO A 78 18.43 4.14 -1.59
N LEU A 79 17.95 5.37 -1.83
CA LEU A 79 16.99 6.01 -0.94
C LEU A 79 15.64 5.28 -0.93
N CYS A 80 15.14 4.85 -2.11
CA CYS A 80 13.92 4.05 -2.20
C CYS A 80 14.08 2.69 -1.51
N VAL A 81 15.21 2.02 -1.73
CA VAL A 81 15.52 0.75 -1.07
C VAL A 81 15.53 0.91 0.45
N LEU A 82 16.22 1.94 0.94
CA LEU A 82 16.30 2.23 2.38
C LEU A 82 14.92 2.57 2.96
N ALA A 83 14.17 3.45 2.30
CA ALA A 83 12.83 3.85 2.75
C ALA A 83 11.87 2.65 2.81
N PHE A 84 11.92 1.77 1.82
CA PHE A 84 11.09 0.56 1.77
C PHE A 84 11.50 -0.43 2.88
N ALA A 85 12.81 -0.65 3.07
CA ALA A 85 13.33 -1.52 4.12
C ALA A 85 12.97 -1.02 5.52
N VAL A 86 13.19 0.26 5.81
CA VAL A 86 12.86 0.88 7.10
C VAL A 86 11.36 0.81 7.36
N SER A 87 10.52 1.11 6.37
CA SER A 87 9.07 0.99 6.51
C SER A 87 8.64 -0.45 6.81
N THR A 88 9.25 -1.43 6.14
CA THR A 88 9.00 -2.86 6.40
C THR A 88 9.37 -3.25 7.83
N LEU A 89 10.53 -2.79 8.32
CA LEU A 89 11.00 -3.08 9.68
C LEU A 89 10.10 -2.44 10.74
N ILE A 90 9.62 -1.22 10.53
CA ILE A 90 8.70 -0.56 11.48
C ILE A 90 7.38 -1.32 11.58
N VAL A 91 6.84 -1.81 10.45
CA VAL A 91 5.64 -2.66 10.46
C VAL A 91 5.93 -3.98 11.18
N TYR A 92 7.09 -4.59 10.93
CA TYR A 92 7.51 -5.82 11.61
C TYR A 92 7.64 -5.66 13.13
N TRP A 93 8.22 -4.54 13.61
CA TRP A 93 8.34 -4.26 15.05
C TRP A 93 7.00 -4.03 15.76
N SER A 94 5.94 -3.76 15.00
CA SER A 94 4.58 -3.67 15.55
C SER A 94 4.03 -5.03 16.01
N GLY A 95 4.72 -6.11 15.64
CA GLY A 95 4.51 -7.47 16.14
C GLY A 95 3.36 -8.22 15.48
N TRP A 96 3.28 -9.52 15.78
CA TRP A 96 2.31 -10.45 15.18
C TRP A 96 0.88 -9.94 15.20
N ASP A 97 0.39 -9.50 16.36
CA ASP A 97 -0.99 -9.05 16.51
C ASP A 97 -1.35 -7.89 15.59
N THR A 98 -0.40 -7.00 15.32
CA THR A 98 -0.60 -5.89 14.40
C THR A 98 -0.53 -6.37 12.95
N VAL A 99 0.46 -7.19 12.61
CA VAL A 99 0.73 -7.60 11.22
C VAL A 99 -0.39 -8.48 10.68
N TRP A 100 -0.94 -9.42 11.46
CA TRP A 100 -2.05 -10.25 10.99
C TRP A 100 -3.33 -9.45 10.77
N ARG A 101 -3.64 -8.49 11.65
CA ARG A 101 -4.80 -7.59 11.51
C ARG A 101 -4.65 -6.70 10.28
N LEU A 102 -3.45 -6.17 10.03
CA LEU A 102 -3.13 -5.41 8.82
C LEU A 102 -3.31 -6.28 7.57
N GLY A 103 -2.84 -7.53 7.61
CA GLY A 103 -3.04 -8.51 6.54
C GLY A 103 -4.52 -8.75 6.22
N VAL A 104 -5.36 -8.91 7.26
CA VAL A 104 -6.82 -9.04 7.10
C VAL A 104 -7.43 -7.77 6.50
N ALA A 105 -7.04 -6.59 6.96
CA ALA A 105 -7.54 -5.33 6.42
C ALA A 105 -7.21 -5.18 4.91
N ILE A 106 -6.00 -5.56 4.51
CA ILE A 106 -5.58 -5.57 3.10
C ILE A 106 -6.38 -6.62 2.32
N ALA A 107 -6.59 -7.82 2.86
CA ALA A 107 -7.38 -8.86 2.22
C ALA A 107 -8.84 -8.42 2.00
N VAL A 108 -9.46 -7.76 2.98
CA VAL A 108 -10.80 -7.16 2.84
C VAL A 108 -10.80 -6.11 1.74
N GLY A 109 -9.80 -5.23 1.70
CA GLY A 109 -9.64 -4.23 0.63
C GLY A 109 -9.54 -4.87 -0.76
N ALA A 110 -8.76 -5.95 -0.88
CA ALA A 110 -8.63 -6.71 -2.12
C ALA A 110 -9.95 -7.38 -2.54
N VAL A 111 -10.67 -8.02 -1.62
CA VAL A 111 -11.97 -8.64 -1.90
C VAL A 111 -12.99 -7.60 -2.37
N LEU A 112 -13.05 -6.44 -1.71
CA LEU A 112 -13.95 -5.35 -2.13
C LEU A 112 -13.63 -4.85 -3.55
N LEU A 113 -12.34 -4.77 -3.88
CA LEU A 113 -11.86 -4.35 -5.19
C LEU A 113 -12.19 -5.39 -6.28
N PHE A 114 -12.00 -6.69 -6.01
CA PHE A 114 -12.43 -7.76 -6.91
C PHE A 114 -13.95 -7.85 -7.07
N ALA A 115 -14.71 -7.77 -5.97
CA ALA A 115 -16.17 -7.79 -5.99
C ALA A 115 -16.77 -6.64 -6.84
N ARG A 116 -16.07 -5.51 -6.89
CA ARG A 116 -16.44 -4.39 -7.77
C ARG A 116 -16.18 -4.69 -9.23
N GLN A 117 -15.09 -5.35 -9.59
CA GLN A 117 -14.80 -5.74 -10.98
C GLN A 117 -15.98 -6.53 -11.56
N PHE A 118 -16.53 -7.47 -10.79
CA PHE A 118 -17.69 -8.26 -11.21
C PHE A 118 -18.99 -7.46 -11.37
N ARG A 119 -19.06 -6.23 -10.84
CA ARG A 119 -20.23 -5.35 -10.92
C ARG A 119 -20.08 -4.19 -11.91
N SER A 120 -18.86 -3.86 -12.32
CA SER A 120 -18.59 -2.70 -13.15
C SER A 120 -17.28 -2.90 -13.92
N ASP A 121 -17.39 -3.07 -15.24
CA ASP A 121 -16.25 -3.24 -16.16
C ASP A 121 -15.42 -1.95 -16.35
N SER A 122 -15.73 -0.88 -15.61
CA SER A 122 -15.21 0.46 -15.90
C SER A 122 -13.76 0.69 -15.45
N VAL A 123 -13.15 -0.22 -14.69
CA VAL A 123 -11.76 -0.06 -14.22
C VAL A 123 -10.96 -1.30 -14.62
N PRO A 124 -10.05 -1.23 -15.60
CA PRO A 124 -9.21 -2.38 -15.94
C PRO A 124 -8.29 -2.71 -14.76
N LEU A 125 -8.49 -3.88 -14.16
CA LEU A 125 -7.62 -4.38 -13.10
C LEU A 125 -6.30 -4.89 -13.68
N HIS A 126 -5.23 -4.15 -13.43
CA HIS A 126 -3.87 -4.58 -13.75
C HIS A 126 -3.35 -5.50 -12.65
N ILE A 127 -3.65 -6.79 -12.75
CA ILE A 127 -3.29 -7.81 -11.73
C ILE A 127 -1.77 -8.01 -11.64
N ARG A 128 -1.06 -7.92 -12.78
CA ARG A 128 0.40 -8.12 -12.85
C ARG A 128 1.18 -7.15 -11.95
N PRO A 129 0.97 -5.82 -12.03
CA PRO A 129 1.63 -4.87 -11.12
C PRO A 129 1.26 -5.00 -9.64
N SER A 130 0.14 -5.65 -9.30
CA SER A 130 -0.25 -5.86 -7.90
C SER A 130 0.31 -7.14 -7.30
N LEU A 131 0.89 -8.03 -8.12
CA LEU A 131 1.29 -9.36 -7.69
C LEU A 131 2.48 -9.35 -6.72
N TRP A 132 3.32 -8.30 -6.70
CA TRP A 132 4.42 -8.17 -5.73
C TRP A 132 3.92 -8.01 -4.28
N LEU A 133 2.69 -7.55 -4.09
CA LEU A 133 2.10 -7.36 -2.77
C LEU A 133 1.83 -8.71 -2.07
N VAL A 134 1.52 -9.75 -2.85
CA VAL A 134 1.24 -11.09 -2.32
C VAL A 134 2.43 -11.70 -1.58
N PRO A 135 3.63 -11.85 -2.20
CA PRO A 135 4.80 -12.35 -1.49
C PRO A 135 5.28 -11.38 -0.39
N TYR A 136 5.04 -10.07 -0.54
CA TYR A 136 5.37 -9.12 0.53
C TYR A 136 4.53 -9.36 1.79
N ILE A 137 3.21 -9.41 1.67
CA ILE A 137 2.32 -9.65 2.81
C ILE A 137 2.50 -11.06 3.38
N ALA A 138 2.60 -12.08 2.51
CA ALA A 138 2.85 -13.45 2.95
C ALA A 138 4.20 -13.58 3.68
N GLY A 139 5.27 -13.01 3.12
CA GLY A 139 6.59 -13.01 3.74
C GLY A 139 6.60 -12.27 5.07
N LEU A 140 5.90 -11.12 5.16
CA LEU A 140 5.83 -10.33 6.39
C LEU A 140 5.03 -11.05 7.49
N LEU A 141 3.93 -11.73 7.12
CA LEU A 141 3.17 -12.58 8.04
C LEU A 141 4.01 -13.75 8.55
N LEU A 142 4.68 -14.48 7.65
CA LEU A 142 5.55 -15.59 8.05
C LEU A 142 6.68 -15.10 8.97
N LEU A 143 7.36 -14.02 8.58
CA LEU A 143 8.42 -13.44 9.40
C LEU A 143 7.89 -13.00 10.77
N SER A 144 6.72 -12.38 10.83
CA SER A 144 6.10 -11.97 12.08
C SER A 144 5.63 -13.15 12.95
N ALA A 145 5.16 -14.23 12.33
CA ALA A 145 4.76 -15.45 13.03
C ALA A 145 5.94 -16.22 13.64
N PHE A 146 7.08 -16.25 12.96
CA PHE A 146 8.29 -16.98 13.42
C PHE A 146 9.35 -16.09 14.07
N GLY A 147 9.17 -14.78 13.99
CA GLY A 147 10.12 -13.78 14.44
C GLY A 147 10.09 -13.52 15.94
N SER A 148 10.97 -12.61 16.36
CA SER A 148 11.14 -12.24 17.77
C SER A 148 10.07 -11.27 18.29
N PHE A 149 9.29 -10.62 17.42
CA PHE A 149 8.29 -9.61 17.79
C PHE A 149 6.87 -10.20 17.80
N GLY A 150 6.51 -10.88 18.89
CA GLY A 150 5.18 -11.48 19.08
C GLY A 150 4.94 -12.81 18.35
N GLY A 151 5.98 -13.35 17.70
CA GLY A 151 5.96 -14.68 17.07
C GLY A 151 6.43 -15.79 18.00
N THR A 152 6.65 -16.98 17.43
CA THR A 152 7.13 -18.17 18.15
C THR A 152 8.60 -18.10 18.58
N GLY A 153 9.35 -17.08 18.13
CA GLY A 153 10.76 -16.92 18.45
C GLY A 153 11.69 -17.95 17.80
N LEU A 154 11.23 -18.65 16.76
CA LEU A 154 12.04 -19.63 16.03
C LEU A 154 13.24 -18.97 15.33
N ILE A 155 13.05 -17.74 14.84
CA ILE A 155 14.11 -16.95 14.21
C ILE A 155 14.76 -16.06 15.27
N PRO A 156 16.08 -16.19 15.50
CA PRO A 156 16.81 -15.36 16.45
C PRO A 156 16.72 -13.87 16.13
N PHE A 157 16.69 -13.06 17.18
CA PHE A 157 16.79 -11.61 17.07
C PHE A 157 18.04 -11.21 16.28
N GLY A 158 17.87 -10.29 15.33
CA GLY A 158 18.90 -9.83 14.40
C GLY A 158 18.83 -10.56 13.05
N LEU A 159 18.71 -11.89 13.05
CA LEU A 159 18.47 -12.63 11.80
C LEU A 159 17.11 -12.30 11.22
N ASP A 160 16.10 -12.10 12.07
CA ASP A 160 14.77 -11.65 11.67
C ASP A 160 14.80 -10.28 10.96
N MET A 161 15.60 -9.33 11.43
CA MET A 161 15.78 -8.02 10.79
C MET A 161 16.49 -8.13 9.44
N VAL A 162 17.51 -9.00 9.33
CA VAL A 162 18.20 -9.26 8.06
C VAL A 162 17.24 -9.89 7.05
N LEU A 163 16.45 -10.87 7.48
CA LEU A 163 15.43 -11.51 6.64
C LEU A 163 14.33 -10.52 6.23
N GLY A 164 13.87 -9.65 7.14
CA GLY A 164 12.90 -8.60 6.82
C GLY A 164 13.44 -7.59 5.81
N THR A 165 14.71 -7.19 5.97
CA THR A 165 15.38 -6.32 5.00
C THR A 165 15.52 -7.02 3.65
N ALA A 166 15.97 -8.28 3.61
CA ALA A 166 16.09 -9.05 2.38
C ALA A 166 14.74 -9.22 1.67
N LEU A 167 13.67 -9.54 2.42
CA LEU A 167 12.30 -9.61 1.92
C LEU A 167 11.88 -8.28 1.30
N SER A 168 12.16 -7.16 1.98
CA SER A 168 11.80 -5.83 1.50
C SER A 168 12.47 -5.48 0.16
N VAL A 169 13.78 -5.77 0.04
CA VAL A 169 14.57 -5.55 -1.19
C VAL A 169 14.07 -6.46 -2.31
N PHE A 170 13.81 -7.73 -2.01
CA PHE A 170 13.26 -8.69 -2.96
C PHE A 170 11.90 -8.24 -3.50
N CYS A 171 11.00 -7.81 -2.61
CA CYS A 171 9.67 -7.36 -3.01
C CYS A 171 9.71 -6.05 -3.79
N LEU A 172 10.58 -5.11 -3.40
CA LEU A 172 10.81 -3.88 -4.16
C LEU A 172 11.35 -4.18 -5.56
N TYR A 173 12.31 -5.10 -5.68
CA TYR A 173 12.80 -5.56 -6.98
C TYR A 173 11.68 -6.17 -7.82
N LEU A 174 10.89 -7.07 -7.22
CA LEU A 174 9.76 -7.71 -7.88
C LEU A 174 8.72 -6.68 -8.34
N ALA A 175 8.44 -5.66 -7.54
CA ALA A 175 7.51 -4.58 -7.89
C ALA A 175 7.98 -3.79 -9.14
N ILE A 176 9.28 -3.55 -9.28
CA ILE A 176 9.85 -2.84 -10.43
C ILE A 176 9.86 -3.71 -11.70
N VAL A 177 10.05 -5.03 -11.55
CA VAL A 177 10.03 -6.00 -12.65
C VAL A 177 8.60 -6.20 -13.15
N LEU A 178 7.64 -6.32 -12.24
CA LEU A 178 6.22 -6.53 -12.54
C LEU A 178 5.47 -5.24 -12.88
N ARG A 179 6.16 -4.10 -12.94
CA ARG A 179 5.56 -2.80 -13.26
C ARG A 179 4.78 -2.87 -14.58
N LEU A 180 3.84 -1.95 -14.73
CA LEU A 180 3.05 -1.85 -15.95
C LEU A 180 3.97 -1.69 -17.18
N PRO A 181 3.72 -2.42 -18.29
CA PRO A 181 4.50 -2.26 -19.51
C PRO A 181 4.52 -0.79 -19.96
N ASP A 182 5.69 -0.36 -20.45
CA ASP A 182 5.92 1.05 -20.78
C ASP A 182 4.94 1.57 -21.86
N GLU A 183 4.48 0.69 -22.75
CA GLU A 183 3.46 0.97 -23.78
C GLU A 183 2.06 1.25 -23.18
N SER A 184 1.60 0.41 -22.25
CA SER A 184 0.34 0.64 -21.52
C SER A 184 0.40 1.86 -20.60
N ALA A 185 1.57 2.14 -20.02
CA ALA A 185 1.79 3.35 -19.23
C ALA A 185 1.75 4.61 -20.11
N ALA A 186 2.33 4.56 -21.31
CA ALA A 186 2.26 5.65 -22.28
C ALA A 186 0.83 5.89 -22.79
N ALA A 187 0.07 4.84 -23.06
CA ALA A 187 -1.33 4.94 -23.46
C ALA A 187 -2.20 5.63 -22.40
N HIS A 188 -2.04 5.27 -21.12
CA HIS A 188 -2.77 5.92 -20.02
C HIS A 188 -2.38 7.39 -19.83
N ARG A 189 -1.11 7.75 -20.06
CA ARG A 189 -0.68 9.16 -20.02
C ARG A 189 -1.31 9.96 -21.16
N ALA A 190 -1.32 9.40 -22.37
CA ALA A 190 -1.93 10.05 -23.52
C ALA A 190 -3.45 10.26 -23.36
N ASP A 191 -4.15 9.33 -22.71
CA ASP A 191 -5.56 9.47 -22.37
C ASP A 191 -5.80 10.60 -21.35
N ILE A 192 -4.94 10.72 -20.33
CA ILE A 192 -4.99 11.81 -19.34
C ILE A 192 -4.73 13.16 -20.01
N ASP A 193 -3.62 13.29 -20.76
CA ASP A 193 -3.27 14.54 -21.45
C ASP A 193 -4.32 14.93 -22.52
N GLY A 194 -4.90 13.94 -23.21
CA GLY A 194 -5.99 14.13 -24.17
C GLY A 194 -7.29 14.58 -23.51
N SER A 195 -7.58 14.12 -22.30
CA SER A 195 -8.76 14.54 -21.53
C SER A 195 -8.64 15.99 -21.01
N ASP A 196 -7.43 16.43 -20.63
CA ASP A 196 -7.16 17.83 -20.23
C ASP A 196 -7.22 18.80 -21.42
N LEU A 197 -6.88 18.34 -22.63
CA LEU A 197 -7.06 19.10 -23.88
C LEU A 197 -8.54 19.17 -24.35
N GLY A 198 -9.41 18.29 -23.83
CA GLY A 198 -10.84 18.25 -24.12
C GLY A 198 -11.72 19.19 -23.27
N VAL A 199 -11.15 19.91 -22.30
CA VAL A 199 -11.87 20.88 -21.43
C VAL A 199 -11.79 22.32 -21.97
N LYS A 200 -11.27 22.53 -23.19
CA LYS A 200 -11.35 23.81 -23.90
C LYS A 200 -11.83 23.66 -25.33
N ALA A 201 -13.15 23.64 -25.52
CA ALA A 201 -13.87 24.33 -26.59
C ALA A 201 -15.37 24.36 -26.27
#